data_AF-A0A7X9S5Z3-F1
#
_entry.id   AF-A0A7X9S5Z3-F1
#
_cell.length_a   1.000
_cell.length_b   1.000
_cell.length_c   1.000
_cell.angle_alpha   90.00
_cell.angle_beta   90.00
_cell.angle_gamma   90.00
#
_symmetry.space_group_name_H-M   'P 1'
#
loop_
_entity.id
_entity.type
_entity.pdbx_description
1 polymer ?
#
loop_
_entity_poly.entity_id
_entity_poly.type
_entity_poly.pdbx_seq_one_letter_code
_entity_poly.pdbx_strand_id
1 'polypeptide(L)'
;MKLEELEKSQGIKFPELFRKIYDTGAMEWMTQPDSWIDEHREELENSHGTFMWGVEVDWEPLLFDEIEEEQDYILTRLKESESKGNWTNTDLLSKKFGLSLIPFAHTEGGDVYAFAYKDKEFRDIILYRNDENDIISYGSDFEKFLTWQMCFAVIVEEQEIDEDIIAHAQYLNDEHKNMFENKDIELIDKTMNEIEEEMDNSSDEDLLNKFYKIEE
;
A
#
# COMPACT_ATOMS: atom_id res chain seq x y z
N MET A 1 2.41 -9.69 -15.72
CA MET A 1 2.91 -10.83 -14.90
C MET A 1 1.77 -11.33 -14.00
N LYS A 2 1.68 -12.61 -13.60
CA LYS A 2 0.66 -13.07 -12.61
C LYS A 2 1.15 -12.96 -11.16
N LEU A 3 0.22 -12.89 -10.20
CA LEU A 3 0.56 -12.76 -8.78
C LEU A 3 1.41 -13.93 -8.27
N GLU A 4 1.10 -15.17 -8.63
CA GLU A 4 1.89 -16.33 -8.18
C GLU A 4 3.29 -16.37 -8.78
N GLU A 5 3.47 -15.80 -9.97
CA GLU A 5 4.76 -15.67 -10.62
C GLU A 5 5.62 -14.64 -9.88
N LEU A 6 5.03 -13.50 -9.52
CA LEU A 6 5.66 -12.45 -8.72
C LEU A 6 6.03 -12.95 -7.31
N GLU A 7 5.10 -13.60 -6.61
CA GLU A 7 5.37 -14.21 -5.31
C GLU A 7 6.52 -15.22 -5.38
N LYS A 8 6.62 -15.96 -6.48
CA LYS A 8 7.68 -16.93 -6.70
C LYS A 8 9.02 -16.26 -7.03
N SER A 9 9.05 -15.18 -7.82
CA SER A 9 10.29 -14.45 -8.12
C SER A 9 10.85 -13.79 -6.88
N GLN A 10 9.97 -13.20 -6.06
CA GLN A 10 10.31 -12.53 -4.80
C GLN A 10 10.52 -13.52 -3.64
N GLY A 11 10.01 -14.75 -3.75
CA GLY A 11 10.11 -15.78 -2.72
C GLY A 11 9.31 -15.43 -1.44
N ILE A 12 8.19 -14.74 -1.59
CA ILE A 12 7.31 -14.27 -0.51
C ILE A 12 5.86 -14.71 -0.75
N LYS A 13 4.97 -14.37 0.18
CA LYS A 13 3.52 -14.39 -0.03
C LYS A 13 2.93 -13.04 0.34
N PHE A 14 2.12 -12.46 -0.54
CA PHE A 14 1.40 -11.22 -0.24
C PHE A 14 0.38 -11.44 0.88
N PRO A 15 -0.05 -10.35 1.58
CA PRO A 15 -1.09 -10.43 2.59
C PRO A 15 -2.31 -11.22 2.11
N GLU A 16 -2.96 -11.95 3.02
CA GLU A 16 -4.08 -12.83 2.67
C GLU A 16 -5.22 -12.07 1.98
N LEU A 17 -5.55 -10.87 2.45
CA LEU A 17 -6.60 -10.06 1.83
C LEU A 17 -6.20 -9.60 0.42
N PHE A 18 -4.95 -9.17 0.20
CA PHE A 18 -4.45 -8.82 -1.13
C PHE A 18 -4.65 -9.97 -2.13
N ARG A 19 -4.28 -11.19 -1.73
CA ARG A 19 -4.51 -12.40 -2.53
C ARG A 19 -5.99 -12.70 -2.75
N LYS A 20 -6.83 -12.54 -1.74
CA LYS A 20 -8.28 -12.74 -1.89
C LYS A 20 -8.90 -11.76 -2.88
N ILE A 21 -8.47 -10.51 -2.87
CA ILE A 21 -8.91 -9.51 -3.86
C ILE A 21 -8.41 -9.89 -5.26
N TYR A 22 -7.15 -10.34 -5.39
CA TYR A 22 -6.66 -10.86 -6.66
C TYR A 22 -7.51 -12.02 -7.20
N ASP A 23 -7.89 -12.97 -6.33
CA ASP A 23 -8.70 -14.13 -6.69
C ASP A 23 -10.12 -13.78 -7.17
N THR A 24 -10.64 -12.57 -6.89
CA THR A 24 -11.93 -12.11 -7.42
C THR A 24 -11.85 -11.68 -8.89
N GLY A 25 -10.65 -11.44 -9.41
CA GLY A 25 -10.42 -10.83 -10.72
C GLY A 25 -10.34 -9.30 -10.70
N ALA A 26 -10.55 -8.64 -9.56
CA ALA A 26 -10.52 -7.18 -9.44
C ALA A 26 -9.17 -6.55 -9.83
N MET A 27 -8.08 -7.32 -9.72
CA MET A 27 -6.71 -6.90 -10.05
C MET A 27 -6.27 -7.41 -11.44
N GLU A 28 -7.18 -7.80 -12.33
CA GLU A 28 -6.81 -8.30 -13.66
C GLU A 28 -5.95 -7.28 -14.43
N TRP A 29 -6.32 -6.00 -14.34
CA TRP A 29 -5.62 -4.90 -14.99
C TRP A 29 -4.15 -4.79 -14.59
N MET A 30 -3.82 -5.09 -13.32
CA MET A 30 -2.44 -5.08 -12.79
C MET A 30 -1.55 -6.17 -13.41
N THR A 31 -2.13 -7.15 -14.10
CA THR A 31 -1.38 -8.24 -14.76
C THR A 31 -1.03 -7.95 -16.22
N GLN A 32 -1.60 -6.86 -16.76
CA GLN A 32 -1.57 -6.48 -18.17
C GLN A 32 -0.51 -5.42 -18.42
N PRO A 33 0.00 -5.27 -19.65
CA PRO A 33 0.86 -4.14 -20.01
C PRO A 33 0.06 -2.84 -20.13
N ASP A 34 0.71 -1.69 -20.00
CA ASP A 34 0.12 -0.36 -20.17
C ASP A 34 -0.77 -0.21 -21.42
N SER A 35 -0.29 -0.74 -22.55
CA SER A 35 -1.03 -0.65 -23.82
C SER A 35 -2.40 -1.32 -23.75
N TRP A 36 -2.57 -2.34 -22.92
CA TRP A 36 -3.85 -3.00 -22.72
C TRP A 36 -4.80 -2.12 -21.90
N ILE A 37 -4.28 -1.43 -20.88
CA ILE A 37 -5.05 -0.52 -20.03
C ILE A 37 -5.60 0.63 -20.87
N ASP A 38 -4.78 1.19 -21.76
CA ASP A 38 -5.23 2.24 -22.69
C ASP A 38 -6.33 1.76 -23.64
N GLU A 39 -6.26 0.51 -24.11
CA GLU A 39 -7.28 -0.08 -24.98
C GLU A 39 -8.59 -0.40 -24.25
N HIS A 40 -8.54 -0.66 -22.95
CA HIS A 40 -9.69 -1.10 -22.13
C HIS A 40 -10.11 -0.06 -21.07
N ARG A 41 -9.61 1.18 -21.17
CA ARG A 41 -9.84 2.25 -20.20
C ARG A 41 -11.33 2.49 -19.91
N GLU A 42 -12.16 2.54 -20.95
CA GLU A 42 -13.62 2.71 -20.80
C GLU A 42 -14.25 1.52 -20.04
N GLU A 43 -13.77 0.29 -20.24
CA GLU A 43 -14.28 -0.87 -19.51
C GLU A 43 -13.88 -0.83 -18.03
N LEU A 44 -12.64 -0.41 -17.74
CA LEU A 44 -12.13 -0.25 -16.37
C LEU A 44 -12.88 0.86 -15.62
N GLU A 45 -13.11 2.01 -16.26
CA GLU A 45 -13.88 3.14 -15.70
C GLU A 45 -15.35 2.80 -15.42
N ASN A 46 -15.94 1.82 -16.12
CA ASN A 46 -17.31 1.38 -15.90
C ASN A 46 -17.41 0.12 -15.03
N SER A 47 -16.29 -0.41 -14.54
CA SER A 47 -16.23 -1.62 -13.72
C SER A 47 -15.90 -1.25 -12.27
N HIS A 48 -16.93 -0.92 -11.49
CA HIS A 48 -16.79 -0.36 -10.14
C HIS A 48 -16.03 -1.24 -9.14
N GLY A 49 -15.93 -2.55 -9.39
CA GLY A 49 -15.18 -3.48 -8.55
C GLY A 49 -13.69 -3.63 -8.92
N THR A 50 -13.21 -2.90 -9.93
CA THR A 50 -11.81 -2.92 -10.37
C THR A 50 -10.94 -2.32 -9.28
N PHE A 51 -9.97 -3.07 -8.79
CA PHE A 51 -9.24 -2.73 -7.57
C PHE A 51 -8.59 -1.33 -7.65
N MET A 52 -9.02 -0.46 -6.73
CA MET A 52 -8.70 0.96 -6.56
C MET A 52 -8.99 1.86 -7.75
N TRP A 53 -9.65 1.35 -8.79
CA TRP A 53 -10.09 2.19 -9.91
C TRP A 53 -11.33 2.98 -9.49
N GLY A 54 -11.37 4.28 -9.82
CA GLY A 54 -12.50 5.15 -9.47
C GLY A 54 -12.57 5.56 -8.00
N VAL A 55 -11.60 5.15 -7.16
CA VAL A 55 -11.44 5.66 -5.80
C VAL A 55 -10.42 6.80 -5.84
N GLU A 56 -10.77 7.98 -5.35
CA GLU A 56 -9.91 9.17 -5.31
C GLU A 56 -8.93 9.05 -4.13
N VAL A 57 -7.81 8.39 -4.34
CA VAL A 57 -6.81 8.10 -3.31
C VAL A 57 -5.44 8.63 -3.71
N ASP A 58 -4.62 9.01 -2.74
CA ASP A 58 -3.22 9.42 -2.95
C ASP A 58 -2.29 8.20 -3.14
N TRP A 59 -2.73 7.22 -3.94
CA TRP A 59 -1.86 6.13 -4.38
C TRP A 59 -2.32 5.49 -5.70
N GLU A 60 -1.37 5.25 -6.58
CA GLU A 60 -1.54 4.55 -7.85
C GLU A 60 -0.92 3.16 -7.76
N PRO A 61 -1.71 2.06 -7.80
CA PRO A 61 -1.17 0.71 -7.75
C PRO A 61 -0.26 0.40 -8.94
N LEU A 62 0.87 -0.26 -8.65
CA LEU A 62 1.83 -0.70 -9.67
C LEU A 62 1.33 -1.92 -10.43
N LEU A 63 1.66 -1.99 -11.72
CA LEU A 63 1.56 -3.22 -12.48
C LEU A 63 2.55 -4.25 -11.94
N PHE A 64 2.19 -5.53 -12.01
CA PHE A 64 3.01 -6.58 -11.39
C PHE A 64 4.38 -6.75 -12.05
N ASP A 65 4.53 -6.36 -13.31
CA ASP A 65 5.83 -6.36 -13.99
C ASP A 65 6.69 -5.12 -13.71
N GLU A 66 6.10 -4.04 -13.16
CA GLU A 66 6.82 -2.83 -12.74
C GLU A 66 7.47 -2.99 -11.36
N ILE A 67 6.94 -3.88 -10.51
CA ILE A 67 7.40 -4.05 -9.11
C ILE A 67 8.89 -4.35 -9.02
N GLU A 68 9.46 -5.14 -9.94
CA GLU A 68 10.90 -5.44 -9.93
C GLU A 68 11.76 -4.23 -10.32
N GLU A 69 11.30 -3.43 -11.31
CA GLU A 69 11.99 -2.20 -11.72
C GLU A 69 11.96 -1.16 -10.59
N GLU A 70 10.81 -1.00 -9.96
CA GLU A 70 10.65 -0.04 -8.86
C GLU A 70 11.46 -0.45 -7.63
N GLN A 71 11.54 -1.74 -7.36
CA GLN A 71 12.39 -2.26 -6.29
C GLN A 71 13.87 -1.92 -6.54
N ASP A 72 14.34 -2.07 -7.78
CA ASP A 72 15.70 -1.68 -8.16
C ASP A 72 15.93 -0.17 -8.06
N TYR A 73 14.92 0.65 -8.37
CA TYR A 73 14.95 2.10 -8.20
C TYR A 73 15.13 2.49 -6.72
N ILE A 74 14.28 1.99 -5.82
CA ILE A 74 14.39 2.23 -4.37
C ILE A 74 15.77 1.80 -3.87
N LEU A 75 16.22 0.58 -4.21
CA LEU A 75 17.53 0.07 -3.79
C LEU A 75 18.70 0.93 -4.29
N THR A 76 18.57 1.53 -5.47
CA THR A 76 19.58 2.44 -6.02
C THR A 76 19.61 3.76 -5.23
N ARG A 77 18.45 4.34 -4.94
CA ARG A 77 18.34 5.57 -4.13
C ARG A 77 18.93 5.41 -2.74
N LEU A 78 18.69 4.29 -2.09
CA LEU A 78 19.28 3.95 -0.79
C LEU A 78 20.81 3.90 -0.85
N LYS A 79 21.38 3.23 -1.87
CA LYS A 79 22.84 3.21 -2.08
C LYS A 79 23.41 4.61 -2.30
N GLU A 80 22.70 5.48 -3.03
CA GLU A 80 23.15 6.86 -3.24
C GLU A 80 23.15 7.68 -1.94
N SER A 81 22.12 7.56 -1.10
CA SER A 81 22.04 8.22 0.20
C SER A 81 23.19 7.80 1.13
N GLU A 82 23.50 6.50 1.19
CA GLU A 82 24.67 5.97 1.91
C GLU A 82 25.97 6.62 1.41
N SER A 83 26.18 6.68 0.10
CA SER A 83 27.42 7.19 -0.49
C SER A 83 27.69 8.66 -0.16
N LYS A 84 26.64 9.42 0.13
CA LYS A 84 26.69 10.84 0.53
C LYS A 84 26.89 11.03 2.03
N GLY A 85 26.95 9.95 2.82
CA GLY A 85 27.08 10.00 4.28
C GLY A 85 25.79 10.39 5.00
N ASN A 86 24.67 10.43 4.28
CA ASN A 86 23.34 10.67 4.82
C ASN A 86 22.72 9.31 5.14
N TRP A 87 23.13 8.71 6.26
CA TRP A 87 22.50 7.48 6.73
C TRP A 87 21.06 7.77 7.13
N THR A 88 20.14 6.98 6.61
CA THR A 88 18.69 7.16 6.82
C THR A 88 18.02 5.95 7.41
N ASN A 89 16.77 6.12 7.85
CA ASN A 89 15.96 5.05 8.44
C ASN A 89 15.82 3.87 7.45
N THR A 90 15.70 4.14 6.16
CA THR A 90 15.59 3.12 5.11
C THR A 90 16.90 2.37 4.83
N ASP A 91 18.05 3.06 4.92
CA ASP A 91 19.37 2.42 4.84
C ASP A 91 19.59 1.46 6.01
N LEU A 92 19.15 1.87 7.20
CA LEU A 92 19.17 1.04 8.39
C LEU A 92 18.25 -0.17 8.19
N LEU A 93 16.99 0.03 7.82
CA LEU A 93 15.97 -1.02 7.66
C LEU A 93 16.34 -2.09 6.63
N SER A 94 16.86 -1.69 5.46
CA SER A 94 17.27 -2.63 4.42
C SER A 94 18.60 -3.35 4.74
N LYS A 95 19.65 -2.62 5.16
CA LYS A 95 20.99 -3.21 5.31
C LYS A 95 21.31 -3.71 6.72
N LYS A 96 20.96 -2.96 7.76
CA LYS A 96 21.24 -3.37 9.14
C LYS A 96 20.27 -4.45 9.61
N PHE A 97 19.09 -4.52 9.00
CA PHE A 97 17.99 -5.30 9.53
C PHE A 97 17.35 -6.31 8.56
N GLY A 98 17.81 -6.33 7.31
CA GLY A 98 17.49 -7.37 6.34
C GLY A 98 16.04 -7.35 5.88
N LEU A 99 15.40 -6.18 5.89
CA LEU A 99 14.07 -6.04 5.30
C LEU A 99 14.15 -6.07 3.78
N SER A 100 13.29 -6.88 3.16
CA SER A 100 12.99 -6.83 1.73
C SER A 100 11.75 -5.98 1.55
N LEU A 101 11.86 -4.93 0.74
CA LEU A 101 10.74 -4.04 0.42
C LEU A 101 10.20 -4.44 -0.95
N ILE A 102 8.91 -4.77 -1.01
CA ILE A 102 8.21 -5.08 -2.26
C ILE A 102 7.26 -3.91 -2.54
N PRO A 103 7.61 -2.99 -3.46
CA PRO A 103 6.73 -1.88 -3.80
C PRO A 103 5.43 -2.40 -4.40
N PHE A 104 4.34 -1.66 -4.19
CA PHE A 104 3.04 -2.02 -4.76
C PHE A 104 2.22 -0.82 -5.23
N ALA A 105 2.67 0.42 -4.98
CA ALA A 105 2.03 1.64 -5.46
C ALA A 105 2.89 2.88 -5.19
N HIS A 106 2.56 4.00 -5.85
CA HIS A 106 3.17 5.32 -5.64
C HIS A 106 2.17 6.40 -5.31
N THR A 107 2.57 7.40 -4.54
CA THR A 107 1.85 8.68 -4.46
C THR A 107 2.15 9.53 -5.69
N GLU A 108 1.33 10.57 -5.96
CA GLU A 108 1.65 11.55 -7.02
C GLU A 108 2.99 12.26 -6.78
N GLY A 109 3.39 12.37 -5.50
CA GLY A 109 4.67 12.94 -5.08
C GLY A 109 5.89 12.05 -5.34
N GLY A 110 5.68 10.80 -5.78
CA GLY A 110 6.76 9.84 -6.00
C GLY A 110 7.26 9.17 -4.72
N ASP A 111 6.49 9.23 -3.63
CA ASP A 111 6.69 8.38 -2.46
C ASP A 111 6.15 6.97 -2.77
N VAL A 112 6.75 5.94 -2.16
CA VAL A 112 6.49 4.54 -2.56
C VAL A 112 5.89 3.73 -1.44
N TYR A 113 4.70 3.19 -1.66
CA TYR A 113 4.13 2.19 -0.76
C TYR A 113 4.78 0.83 -1.02
N ALA A 114 5.23 0.18 0.05
CA ALA A 114 5.86 -1.14 -0.01
C ALA A 114 5.36 -2.07 1.10
N PHE A 115 5.27 -3.35 0.76
CA PHE A 115 5.19 -4.42 1.75
C PHE A 115 6.59 -4.75 2.26
N ALA A 116 6.82 -4.60 3.56
CA ALA A 116 8.07 -4.95 4.21
C ALA A 116 8.06 -6.42 4.67
N TYR A 117 9.11 -7.15 4.30
CA TYR A 117 9.31 -8.55 4.66
C TYR A 117 10.61 -8.73 5.45
N LYS A 118 10.57 -9.60 6.46
CA LYS A 118 11.75 -10.07 7.19
C LYS A 118 11.78 -11.58 7.18
N ASP A 119 12.88 -12.17 6.73
CA ASP A 119 13.00 -13.62 6.57
C ASP A 119 11.88 -14.22 5.70
N LYS A 120 11.44 -13.47 4.68
CA LYS A 120 10.32 -13.79 3.76
C LYS A 120 8.93 -13.79 4.38
N GLU A 121 8.82 -13.37 5.64
CA GLU A 121 7.54 -13.19 6.33
C GLU A 121 7.12 -11.72 6.27
N PHE A 122 5.86 -11.47 5.91
CA PHE A 122 5.27 -10.14 5.87
C PHE A 122 5.27 -9.50 7.27
N ARG A 123 5.64 -8.22 7.35
CA ARG A 123 5.78 -7.49 8.63
C ARG A 123 4.91 -6.25 8.70
N ASP A 124 4.92 -5.45 7.64
CA ASP A 124 4.34 -4.11 7.69
C ASP A 124 4.05 -3.63 6.28
N ILE A 125 3.06 -2.75 6.17
CA ILE A 125 2.90 -1.85 5.04
C ILE A 125 3.65 -0.56 5.42
N ILE A 126 4.45 -0.05 4.50
CA ILE A 126 5.20 1.19 4.72
C ILE A 126 5.01 2.14 3.54
N LEU A 127 5.19 3.43 3.80
CA LEU A 127 5.42 4.46 2.79
C LEU A 127 6.88 4.90 2.90
N TYR A 128 7.64 4.71 1.83
CA TYR A 128 8.96 5.29 1.68
C TYR A 128 8.84 6.69 1.10
N ARG A 129 9.13 7.70 1.91
CA ARG A 129 9.07 9.10 1.53
C ARG A 129 10.37 9.48 0.84
N ASN A 130 10.35 9.50 -0.49
CA ASN A 130 11.56 9.55 -1.31
C ASN A 130 12.32 10.87 -1.13
N ASP A 131 11.61 11.99 -1.01
CA ASP A 131 12.23 13.32 -0.87
C ASP A 131 12.82 13.56 0.53
N GLU A 132 12.17 13.02 1.56
CA GLU A 132 12.60 13.14 2.97
C GLU A 132 13.54 12.00 3.38
N ASN A 133 13.62 10.96 2.54
CA ASN A 133 14.31 9.71 2.79
C ASN A 133 13.92 9.09 4.14
N ASP A 134 12.61 9.03 4.37
CA ASP A 134 11.97 8.60 5.60
C ASP A 134 10.99 7.44 5.34
N ILE A 135 10.57 6.75 6.41
CA ILE A 135 9.59 5.68 6.35
C ILE A 135 8.45 5.94 7.34
N ILE A 136 7.23 5.85 6.83
CA ILE A 136 6.02 5.77 7.66
C ILE A 136 5.53 4.32 7.67
N SER A 137 5.16 3.81 8.84
CA SER A 137 4.52 2.49 8.99
C SER A 137 3.01 2.64 9.01
N TYR A 138 2.32 1.87 8.17
CA TYR A 138 0.87 1.73 8.16
C TYR A 138 0.35 0.50 8.92
N GLY A 139 1.24 -0.29 9.54
CA GLY A 139 0.83 -1.49 10.26
C GLY A 139 0.82 -2.74 9.39
N SER A 140 0.61 -3.88 10.04
CA SER A 140 0.59 -5.19 9.40
C SER A 140 -0.81 -5.61 8.93
N ASP A 141 -1.78 -4.72 9.01
CA ASP A 141 -3.18 -5.01 8.67
C ASP A 141 -3.54 -4.32 7.36
N PHE A 142 -3.58 -5.12 6.28
CA PHE A 142 -3.92 -4.62 4.95
C PHE A 142 -5.37 -4.16 4.86
N GLU A 143 -6.28 -4.71 5.66
CA GLU A 143 -7.67 -4.27 5.68
C GLU A 143 -7.81 -2.88 6.30
N LYS A 144 -7.09 -2.63 7.40
CA LYS A 144 -7.01 -1.28 7.99
C LYS A 144 -6.38 -0.28 7.03
N PHE A 145 -5.32 -0.67 6.32
CA PHE A 145 -4.71 0.19 5.30
C PHE A 145 -5.71 0.56 4.19
N LEU A 146 -6.44 -0.43 3.64
CA LEU A 146 -7.48 -0.17 2.64
C LEU A 146 -8.61 0.70 3.19
N THR A 147 -9.02 0.45 4.43
CA THR A 147 -10.04 1.26 5.11
C THR A 147 -9.60 2.72 5.21
N TRP A 148 -8.36 2.97 5.64
CA TRP A 148 -7.81 4.32 5.71
C TRP A 148 -7.79 5.00 4.35
N GLN A 149 -7.34 4.32 3.28
CA GLN A 149 -7.36 4.86 1.92
C GLN A 149 -8.79 5.24 1.48
N MET A 150 -9.77 4.37 1.75
CA MET A 150 -11.16 4.67 1.41
C MET A 150 -11.75 5.81 2.24
N CYS A 151 -11.38 5.92 3.53
CA CYS A 151 -11.78 7.07 4.34
C CYS A 151 -11.14 8.36 3.83
N PHE A 152 -9.86 8.33 3.46
CA PHE A 152 -9.13 9.45 2.89
C PHE A 152 -9.83 9.97 1.63
N ALA A 153 -10.24 9.09 0.71
CA ALA A 153 -10.99 9.47 -0.47
C ALA A 153 -12.27 10.25 -0.15
N VAL A 154 -13.05 9.76 0.81
CA VAL A 154 -14.34 10.38 1.18
C VAL A 154 -14.15 11.69 1.97
N ILE A 155 -13.16 11.77 2.86
CA ILE A 155 -13.00 12.88 3.81
C ILE A 155 -12.08 13.97 3.28
N VAL A 156 -10.96 13.58 2.66
CA VAL A 156 -9.90 14.50 2.24
C VAL A 156 -10.08 14.91 0.78
N GLU A 157 -10.30 13.95 -0.12
CA GLU A 157 -10.59 14.23 -1.53
C GLU A 157 -12.06 14.63 -1.76
N GLU A 158 -12.90 14.54 -0.72
CA GLU A 158 -14.33 14.86 -0.76
C GLU A 158 -15.11 14.00 -1.79
N GLN A 159 -14.62 12.80 -2.11
CA GLN A 159 -15.29 11.88 -3.02
C GLN A 159 -16.68 11.51 -2.50
N GLU A 160 -17.69 11.57 -3.37
CA GLU A 160 -19.02 11.07 -3.04
C GLU A 160 -18.99 9.54 -2.83
N ILE A 161 -19.71 9.05 -1.83
CA ILE A 161 -19.90 7.60 -1.64
C ILE A 161 -20.85 7.08 -2.74
N ASP A 162 -20.26 6.58 -3.81
CA ASP A 162 -20.89 6.12 -5.05
C ASP A 162 -20.71 4.60 -5.27
N GLU A 163 -20.92 4.12 -6.49
CA GLU A 163 -20.83 2.69 -6.81
C GLU A 163 -19.39 2.16 -6.67
N ASP A 164 -18.37 2.98 -6.92
CA ASP A 164 -16.96 2.62 -6.77
C ASP A 164 -16.62 2.42 -5.29
N ILE A 165 -16.94 3.39 -4.43
CA ILE A 165 -16.72 3.26 -2.97
C ILE A 165 -17.46 2.03 -2.42
N ILE A 166 -18.72 1.83 -2.80
CA ILE A 166 -19.52 0.70 -2.28
C ILE A 166 -19.00 -0.65 -2.76
N ALA A 167 -18.49 -0.74 -3.99
CA ALA A 167 -17.89 -1.96 -4.50
C ALA A 167 -16.59 -2.31 -3.77
N HIS A 168 -15.74 -1.31 -3.48
CA HIS A 168 -14.50 -1.49 -2.72
C HIS A 168 -14.75 -1.84 -1.25
N ALA A 169 -15.81 -1.30 -0.65
CA ALA A 169 -16.19 -1.59 0.73
C ALA A 169 -16.49 -3.08 0.95
N GLN A 170 -16.79 -3.86 -0.11
CA GLN A 170 -17.00 -5.30 -0.02
C GLN A 170 -15.75 -6.09 0.37
N TYR A 171 -14.56 -5.49 0.26
CA TYR A 171 -13.30 -6.10 0.70
C TYR A 171 -13.03 -5.92 2.19
N LEU A 172 -13.77 -5.01 2.85
CA LEU A 172 -13.58 -4.65 4.24
C LEU A 172 -14.37 -5.57 5.18
N ASN A 173 -14.04 -5.49 6.46
CA ASN A 173 -14.83 -6.18 7.49
C ASN A 173 -16.25 -5.57 7.61
N ASP A 174 -17.19 -6.27 8.25
CA ASP A 174 -18.58 -5.82 8.34
C ASP A 174 -18.73 -4.44 8.99
N GLU A 175 -17.90 -4.07 9.96
CA GLU A 175 -17.96 -2.77 10.63
C GLU A 175 -17.59 -1.64 9.67
N HIS A 176 -16.42 -1.73 9.02
CA HIS A 176 -15.95 -0.73 8.06
C HIS A 176 -16.78 -0.71 6.77
N LYS A 177 -17.28 -1.85 6.32
CA LYS A 177 -18.19 -1.91 5.18
C LYS A 177 -19.49 -1.13 5.46
N ASN A 178 -20.07 -1.34 6.64
CA ASN A 178 -21.35 -0.73 7.00
C ASN A 178 -21.28 0.81 7.10
N MET A 179 -20.15 1.41 7.47
CA MET A 179 -20.03 2.87 7.51
C MET A 179 -20.15 3.49 6.10
N PHE A 180 -19.57 2.86 5.07
CA PHE A 180 -19.72 3.30 3.68
C PHE A 180 -21.14 3.04 3.16
N GLU A 181 -21.70 1.84 3.38
CA GLU A 181 -23.07 1.52 2.91
C GLU A 181 -24.14 2.43 3.53
N ASN A 182 -23.95 2.86 4.78
CA ASN A 182 -24.86 3.78 5.45
C ASN A 182 -24.54 5.26 5.20
N LYS A 183 -23.45 5.57 4.49
CA LYS A 183 -22.93 6.92 4.28
C LYS A 183 -22.74 7.69 5.59
N ASP A 184 -22.21 6.99 6.60
CA ASP A 184 -21.99 7.54 7.93
C ASP A 184 -20.68 8.34 7.97
N ILE A 185 -20.73 9.60 7.49
CA ILE A 185 -19.56 10.48 7.37
C ILE A 185 -18.88 10.72 8.73
N GLU A 186 -19.65 10.82 9.82
CA GLU A 186 -19.08 11.02 11.16
C GLU A 186 -18.25 9.80 11.60
N LEU A 187 -18.74 8.59 11.29
CA LEU A 187 -18.00 7.36 11.59
C LEU A 187 -16.78 7.20 10.68
N ILE A 188 -16.88 7.54 9.40
CA ILE A 188 -15.75 7.48 8.44
C ILE A 188 -14.62 8.42 8.89
N ASP A 189 -14.93 9.68 9.23
CA ASP A 189 -13.94 10.64 9.75
C ASP A 189 -13.32 10.16 11.06
N LYS A 190 -14.14 9.66 11.98
CA LYS A 190 -13.64 9.09 13.24
C LYS A 190 -12.70 7.90 13.01
N THR A 191 -13.07 6.98 12.14
CA THR A 191 -12.26 5.79 11.81
C THR A 191 -10.95 6.19 11.13
N MET A 192 -10.96 7.19 10.23
CA MET A 192 -9.74 7.71 9.63
C MET A 192 -8.77 8.22 10.70
N ASN A 193 -9.23 9.10 11.59
CA ASN A 193 -8.42 9.66 12.66
C ASN A 193 -7.91 8.58 13.63
N GLU A 194 -8.74 7.59 13.98
CA GLU A 194 -8.32 6.47 14.84
C GLU A 194 -7.22 5.63 14.19
N ILE A 195 -7.33 5.35 12.89
CA ILE A 195 -6.29 4.63 12.15
C ILE A 195 -5.01 5.49 12.03
N GLU A 196 -5.12 6.78 11.75
CA GLU A 196 -3.99 7.70 11.70
C GLU A 196 -3.28 7.83 13.04
N GLU A 197 -4.01 7.93 14.15
CA GLU A 197 -3.43 7.93 15.50
C GLU A 197 -2.66 6.63 15.79
N GLU A 198 -3.15 5.48 15.30
CA GLU A 198 -2.40 4.21 15.42
C GLU A 198 -1.12 4.20 14.56
N MET A 199 -1.10 4.94 13.43
CA MET A 199 0.02 5.03 12.49
C MET A 199 1.08 6.07 12.89
N ASP A 200 0.65 7.25 13.35
CA ASP A 200 1.51 8.41 13.70
C ASP A 200 2.25 8.21 15.04
N ASN A 201 1.81 7.26 15.86
CA ASN A 201 2.47 6.93 17.13
C ASN A 201 3.78 6.13 16.99
N SER A 202 4.27 5.85 15.78
CA SER A 202 5.60 5.27 15.60
C SER A 202 6.64 6.35 15.33
N SER A 203 7.29 6.87 16.38
CA SER A 203 8.53 7.63 16.21
C SER A 203 9.59 6.80 15.47
N ASP A 204 10.64 7.42 14.91
CA ASP A 204 11.80 6.71 14.33
C ASP A 204 12.34 5.61 15.26
N GLU A 205 12.33 5.87 16.57
CA GLU A 205 12.77 4.95 17.62
C GLU A 205 11.78 3.78 17.80
N ASP A 206 10.48 4.03 17.64
CA ASP A 206 9.42 3.02 17.70
C ASP A 206 9.36 2.16 16.43
N LEU A 207 9.61 2.69 15.24
CA LEU A 207 9.74 1.90 14.01
C LEU A 207 10.88 0.92 14.12
N LEU A 208 12.03 1.41 14.56
CA LEU A 208 13.18 0.58 14.89
C LEU A 208 12.73 -0.50 15.90
N ASN A 209 12.23 -0.13 17.08
CA ASN A 209 11.81 -1.10 18.09
C ASN A 209 10.74 -2.11 17.62
N LYS A 210 9.79 -1.68 16.78
CA LYS A 210 8.72 -2.50 16.18
C LYS A 210 9.28 -3.58 15.25
N PHE A 211 10.27 -3.24 14.44
CA PHE A 211 10.99 -4.22 13.61
C PHE A 211 12.01 -5.07 14.40
N TYR A 212 12.32 -4.68 15.64
CA TYR A 212 13.38 -5.32 16.43
C TYR A 212 12.96 -6.25 17.54
N LYS A 213 11.92 -5.99 18.35
CA LYS A 213 11.86 -6.59 19.71
C LYS A 213 13.26 -6.57 20.34
N ILE A 214 13.84 -5.39 20.56
CA ILE A 214 15.08 -5.29 21.33
C ILE A 214 14.73 -5.71 22.76
N GLU A 215 14.96 -6.97 23.12
CA GLU A 215 15.07 -7.34 24.52
C GLU A 215 16.37 -6.70 25.03
N GLU A 216 16.25 -5.85 26.05
CA GLU A 216 17.39 -5.28 26.80
C GLU A 216 18.35 -6.37 27.33
#